data_AF-A0A5C4XTZ6-F1
#
_entry.id   AF-A0A5C4XTZ6-F1
#
_cell.length_a   1.000
_cell.length_b   1.000
_cell.length_c   1.000
_cell.angle_alpha   90.00
_cell.angle_beta   90.00
_cell.angle_gamma   90.00
#
_symmetry.space_group_name_H-M   'P 1'
#
loop_
_entity.id
_entity.type
_entity.pdbx_description
1 polymer ?
#
loop_
_entity_poly.entity_id
_entity_poly.type
_entity_poly.pdbx_seq_one_letter_code
_entity_poly.pdbx_strand_id
1 'polypeptide(L)' 'MHDGESPDKGESRGDRARKAQAAREAERKAKAAAKLRENLMRRKGQARARRAGEADDTQGLPASTPSAAKSDESS' A
#
# COMPACT_ATOMS: atom_id res chain seq x y z
N MET A 1 -36.06 32.26 31.40
CA MET A 1 -34.68 32.11 30.92
C MET A 1 -34.11 30.88 31.60
N HIS A 2 -34.17 29.71 30.94
CA HIS A 2 -33.48 28.51 31.40
C HIS A 2 -32.66 28.01 30.21
N ASP A 3 -31.46 28.57 30.07
CA ASP A 3 -30.44 28.08 29.16
C ASP A 3 -29.86 26.79 29.76
N GLY A 4 -30.50 25.67 29.41
CA GLY A 4 -30.03 24.34 29.75
C GLY A 4 -29.01 23.88 28.70
N GLU A 5 -27.74 23.98 29.06
CA GLU A 5 -26.58 23.39 28.39
C GLU A 5 -26.95 21.98 27.83
N SER A 6 -26.92 21.85 26.50
CA SER A 6 -27.17 20.56 25.84
C SER A 6 -26.03 19.59 26.19
N PRO A 7 -26.30 18.34 26.61
CA PRO A 7 -25.25 17.41 26.92
C PRO A 7 -24.52 17.06 25.62
N ASP A 8 -23.22 17.34 25.61
CA ASP A 8 -22.22 16.77 24.73
C ASP A 8 -22.55 15.29 24.47
N LYS A 9 -23.08 15.01 23.28
CA LYS A 9 -23.46 13.65 22.86
C LYS A 9 -22.16 12.87 22.65
N GLY A 10 -21.64 12.31 23.73
CA GLY A 10 -20.48 11.44 23.73
C GLY A 10 -20.59 10.38 22.64
N GLU A 11 -19.54 10.30 21.82
CA GLU A 11 -19.48 9.42 20.65
C GLU A 11 -19.90 7.99 20.99
N SER A 12 -20.88 7.48 20.25
CA SER A 12 -21.33 6.12 20.42
C SER A 12 -20.18 5.15 20.10
N ARG A 13 -20.22 3.93 20.67
CA ARG A 13 -19.23 2.89 20.32
C ARG A 13 -19.19 2.63 18.80
N GLY A 14 -20.32 2.80 18.11
CA GLY A 14 -20.40 2.70 16.65
C GLY A 14 -19.66 3.82 15.91
N ASP A 15 -19.70 5.05 16.43
CA ASP A 15 -18.94 6.18 15.84
C ASP A 15 -17.44 5.98 15.98
N ARG A 16 -17.00 5.51 17.15
CA ARG A 16 -15.58 5.18 17.40
C ARG A 16 -15.09 4.06 16.50
N ALA A 17 -15.90 3.01 16.29
CA ALA A 17 -15.56 1.92 15.39
C ALA A 17 -15.41 2.40 13.93
N ARG A 18 -16.33 3.25 13.45
CA ARG A 18 -16.25 3.85 12.11
C ARG A 18 -15.02 4.74 11.94
N LYS A 19 -14.72 5.58 12.93
CA LYS A 19 -13.50 6.43 12.92
C LYS A 19 -12.22 5.59 12.89
N ALA A 20 -12.15 4.53 13.69
CA ALA A 20 -11.02 3.62 13.71
C ALA A 20 -10.83 2.91 12.35
N GLN A 21 -11.93 2.50 11.70
CA GLN A 21 -11.86 1.92 10.36
C GLN A 21 -11.36 2.94 9.32
N ALA A 22 -11.91 4.15 9.32
CA ALA A 22 -11.49 5.21 8.40
C ALA A 22 -10.00 5.56 8.57
N ALA A 23 -9.49 5.60 9.80
CA ALA A 23 -8.08 5.83 10.08
C ALA A 23 -7.19 4.71 9.49
N ARG A 24 -7.58 3.44 9.64
CA ARG A 24 -6.86 2.30 9.05
C ARG A 24 -6.86 2.31 7.52
N GLU A 25 -7.96 2.76 6.91
CA GLU A 25 -8.05 2.91 5.44
C GLU A 25 -7.17 4.06 4.95
N ALA A 26 -7.15 5.18 5.66
CA ALA A 26 -6.26 6.31 5.36
C ALA A 26 -4.78 5.91 5.44
N GLU A 27 -4.39 5.16 6.47
CA GLU A 27 -3.02 4.63 6.63
C GLU A 27 -2.64 3.70 5.48
N ARG A 28 -3.52 2.76 5.10
CA ARG A 28 -3.30 1.87 3.95
C ARG A 28 -3.10 2.66 2.65
N LYS A 29 -3.93 3.68 2.42
CA LYS A 29 -3.81 4.56 1.24
C LYS A 29 -2.49 5.33 1.24
N ALA A 30 -2.06 5.86 2.38
CA ALA A 30 -0.80 6.57 2.51
C ALA A 30 0.40 5.67 2.19
N LYS A 31 0.42 4.44 2.74
CA LYS A 31 1.46 3.44 2.45
C LYS A 31 1.49 3.06 0.97
N ALA A 32 0.33 2.83 0.36
CA ALA A 32 0.23 2.52 -1.07
C ALA A 32 0.76 3.66 -1.95
N ALA A 33 0.42 4.92 -1.62
CA ALA A 33 0.90 6.09 -2.34
C ALA A 33 2.42 6.27 -2.21
N ALA A 34 2.99 6.08 -1.02
CA ALA A 34 4.43 6.12 -0.80
C ALA A 34 5.16 5.06 -1.64
N LYS A 35 4.69 3.81 -1.59
CA LYS A 35 5.24 2.71 -2.40
C LYS A 35 5.10 2.96 -3.91
N LEU A 36 4.01 3.56 -4.36
CA LEU A 36 3.83 3.92 -5.76
C LEU A 36 4.86 4.97 -6.20
N ARG A 37 5.10 6.00 -5.38
CA ARG A 37 6.13 7.02 -5.67
C ARG A 37 7.52 6.40 -5.77
N GLU A 38 7.89 5.54 -4.83
CA GLU A 38 9.16 4.81 -4.84
C GLU A 38 9.32 3.97 -6.11
N ASN A 39 8.31 3.15 -6.44
CA ASN A 39 8.33 2.31 -7.66
C ASN A 39 8.48 3.14 -8.93
N LEU A 40 7.80 4.28 -9.01
CA LEU A 40 7.91 5.19 -10.15
C LEU A 40 9.32 5.78 -10.25
N MET A 41 9.92 6.18 -9.13
CA MET A 41 11.29 6.70 -9.10
C MET A 41 12.31 5.63 -9.52
N ARG A 42 12.17 4.40 -9.01
CA ARG A 42 13.00 3.26 -9.41
C ARG A 42 12.89 2.97 -10.90
N ARG A 43 11.66 2.94 -11.45
CA ARG A 43 11.42 2.72 -12.88
C ARG A 43 11.98 3.85 -13.75
N LYS A 44 11.91 5.10 -13.30
CA LYS A 44 12.52 6.26 -13.99
C LYS A 44 14.04 6.14 -14.02
N GLY A 45 14.67 5.74 -12.92
CA GLY A 45 16.11 5.48 -12.86
C GLY A 45 16.52 4.43 -13.89
N GLN A 46 15.87 3.27 -13.88
CA GLN A 46 16.14 2.20 -14.85
C GLN A 46 15.93 2.62 -16.30
N ALA A 47 14.85 3.34 -16.61
CA ALA A 47 14.59 3.80 -17.97
C ALA A 47 15.68 4.77 -18.47
N ARG A 48 16.28 5.56 -17.56
CA ARG A 48 17.41 6.43 -17.87
C ARG A 48 18.69 5.62 -18.10
N ALA A 49 19.02 4.66 -17.23
CA ALA A 49 20.18 3.79 -17.38
C ALA A 49 20.17 3.03 -18.72
N ARG A 50 19.03 2.42 -19.09
CA ARG A 50 18.87 1.74 -20.39
C ARG A 50 19.09 2.66 -21.59
N ARG A 51 18.67 3.92 -21.50
CA ARG A 51 18.93 4.92 -22.56
C ARG A 51 20.40 5.37 -22.57
N ALA A 52 21.02 5.46 -21.40
CA ALA A 52 22.43 5.82 -21.26
C ALA A 52 23.40 4.67 -21.56
N GLY A 53 22.90 3.45 -21.81
CA GLY A 53 23.72 2.26 -22.02
C GLY A 53 24.42 1.77 -20.74
N GLU A 54 24.02 2.27 -19.57
CA GLU A 54 24.52 1.78 -18.29
C GLU A 54 23.99 0.37 -18.02
N ALA A 55 24.88 -0.53 -17.59
CA ALA A 55 24.50 -1.87 -17.16
C ALA A 55 23.53 -1.76 -15.97
N ASP A 56 22.31 -2.27 -16.14
CA ASP A 56 21.31 -2.34 -15.07
C ASP A 56 21.81 -3.39 -14.06
N ASP A 57 22.45 -2.96 -12.97
CA ASP A 57 22.93 -3.81 -11.86
C ASP A 57 21.81 -4.59 -11.14
N THR A 58 20.56 -4.51 -11.62
CA THR A 58 19.50 -5.39 -11.19
C THR A 58 19.88 -6.84 -11.52
N GLN A 59 20.34 -7.56 -10.51
CA GLN A 59 20.37 -9.02 -10.46
C GLN A 59 19.09 -9.54 -11.13
N GLY A 60 19.27 -10.31 -12.20
CA GLY A 60 18.22 -10.68 -13.14
C GLY A 60 16.97 -11.20 -12.44
N LEU A 61 15.81 -10.87 -13.02
CA LEU A 61 14.53 -11.49 -12.68
C LEU A 61 14.75 -13.00 -12.49
N PRO A 62 14.22 -13.64 -11.44
CA PRO A 62 14.35 -15.08 -11.30
C PRO A 62 13.80 -15.69 -12.59
N ALA A 63 14.69 -16.30 -13.37
CA ALA A 63 14.28 -17.07 -14.53
C ALA A 63 13.23 -18.05 -14.03
N SER A 64 12.06 -18.08 -14.67
CA SER A 64 10.95 -18.97 -14.32
C SER A 64 11.49 -20.39 -14.14
N THR A 65 11.77 -20.79 -12.90
CA THR A 65 12.22 -22.14 -12.61
C THR A 65 10.98 -23.02 -12.80
N PRO A 66 11.08 -24.18 -13.48
CA PRO A 66 9.94 -25.05 -13.75
C PRO A 66 9.28 -25.63 -12.49
N SER A 67 9.80 -25.34 -11.29
CA SER A 67 9.29 -25.83 -10.01
C SER A 67 8.02 -25.11 -9.52
N ALA A 68 7.63 -23.97 -10.09
CA ALA A 68 6.46 -23.22 -9.60
C ALA A 68 5.12 -23.65 -10.25
N ALA A 69 5.13 -24.62 -11.17
CA ALA A 69 3.94 -25.01 -11.95
C ALA A 69 3.47 -26.47 -11.77
N LYS A 70 4.06 -27.26 -10.86
CA LYS A 70 3.63 -28.66 -10.61
C LYS A 70 3.64 -29.00 -9.11
N SER A 71 2.71 -28.45 -8.35
CA SER A 71 2.41 -28.94 -7.00
C SER A 71 0.93 -28.73 -6.66
N ASP A 72 0.05 -28.95 -7.64
CA ASP A 72 -1.38 -29.09 -7.40
C ASP A 72 -1.96 -30.11 -8.40
N GLU A 73 -1.42 -31.31 -8.38
CA GLU A 73 -2.15 -32.50 -8.83
C GLU A 73 -1.60 -33.70 -8.03
N SER A 74 -2.49 -34.35 -7.28
CA SER A 74 -2.30 -35.58 -6.46
C SER A 74 -1.77 -35.40 -5.02
N SER A 75 -2.70 -35.21 -4.08
CA SER A 75 -3.15 -36.22 -3.10
C SER A 75 -4.19 -35.67 -2.14
#